data_AF-A0A932CGF4-F1
#
_entry.id   AF-A0A932CGF4-F1
#
_cell.length_a   1.000
_cell.length_b   1.000
_cell.length_c   1.000
_cell.angle_alpha   90.00
_cell.angle_beta   90.00
_cell.angle_gamma   90.00
#
_symmetry.space_group_name_H-M   'P 1'
#
loop_
_entity.id
_entity.type
_entity.pdbx_description
1 polymer ?
#
loop_
_entity_poly.entity_id
_entity_poly.type
_entity_poly.pdbx_seq_one_letter_code
_entity_poly.pdbx_strand_id
1 'polypeptide(L)'
;MKVRLVSVLLVTLALALLVPAPALAAKPVISAKPVATEFAATATIDAITPGDVSPLGNTGNWLVRNREIQGEIAGSINGAFTITYKGIFELATQAGTFSGSFESGAYRMQIAGVSAPLQIVWVEEFQTYLPMLQISGQWLLPQQQGYGEFNGWAIFIPVDGHVGAIVASSLGVTGVWKP
;
A
#
# COMPACT_ATOMS: atom_id res chain seq x y z
N MET A 1 -48.78 67.27 38.39
CA MET A 1 -48.63 66.00 37.64
C MET A 1 -47.40 66.10 36.75
N LYS A 2 -46.37 65.27 37.00
CA LYS A 2 -45.30 64.84 36.08
C LYS A 2 -44.22 64.15 36.92
N VAL A 3 -44.58 63.00 37.45
CA VAL A 3 -43.66 62.02 38.05
C VAL A 3 -43.89 60.73 37.29
N ARG A 4 -42.82 59.97 37.06
CA ARG A 4 -42.77 58.63 36.46
C ARG A 4 -42.74 58.62 34.92
N LEU A 5 -41.53 58.63 34.36
CA LEU A 5 -41.24 57.87 33.14
C LEU A 5 -39.72 57.64 32.92
N VAL A 6 -38.85 58.43 33.54
CA VAL A 6 -37.40 58.36 33.29
C VAL A 6 -36.71 57.20 34.03
N SER A 7 -37.28 56.71 35.13
CA SER A 7 -36.61 55.71 35.98
C SER A 7 -36.72 54.26 35.50
N VAL A 8 -37.64 53.94 34.56
CA VAL A 8 -37.82 52.56 34.06
C VAL A 8 -36.89 52.25 32.88
N LEU A 9 -36.48 53.26 32.10
CA LEU A 9 -35.63 53.08 30.92
C LEU A 9 -34.14 52.84 31.29
N LEU A 10 -33.70 53.36 32.44
CA LEU A 10 -32.31 53.20 32.92
C LEU A 10 -32.04 51.84 33.57
N VAL A 11 -33.07 51.18 34.11
CA VAL A 11 -32.95 49.87 34.78
C VAL A 11 -32.96 48.71 33.76
N THR A 12 -33.67 48.85 32.63
CA THR A 12 -33.62 47.86 31.53
C THR A 12 -32.31 47.90 30.75
N LEU A 13 -31.64 49.06 30.64
CA LEU A 13 -30.33 49.17 29.99
C LEU A 13 -29.20 48.57 30.83
N ALA A 14 -29.30 48.62 32.17
CA ALA A 14 -28.32 48.02 33.07
C ALA A 14 -28.41 46.47 33.11
N LEU A 15 -29.57 45.88 32.85
CA LEU A 15 -29.74 44.42 32.82
C LEU A 15 -29.25 43.77 31.50
N ALA A 16 -29.07 44.53 30.42
CA ALA A 16 -28.51 44.02 29.16
C ALA A 16 -26.97 43.86 29.19
N LEU A 17 -26.30 44.42 30.22
CA LEU A 17 -24.84 44.34 30.39
C LEU A 17 -24.38 43.20 31.31
N LEU A 18 -25.32 42.38 31.81
CA LEU A 18 -25.05 41.22 32.68
C LEU A 18 -25.10 39.89 31.92
N VAL A 19 -24.84 39.90 30.61
CA VAL A 19 -24.54 38.64 29.89
C VAL A 19 -23.12 38.24 30.26
N PRO A 20 -22.91 37.10 30.95
CA PRO A 20 -21.56 36.66 31.28
C PRO A 20 -20.80 36.42 29.97
N ALA A 21 -19.63 37.04 29.87
CA ALA A 21 -18.70 36.93 28.74
C ALA A 21 -17.84 35.64 28.66
N PRO A 22 -18.10 34.48 29.31
CA PRO A 22 -17.34 33.26 29.00
C PRO A 22 -17.96 32.38 27.90
N ALA A 23 -19.12 32.72 27.33
CA ALA A 23 -19.76 31.86 26.32
C ALA A 23 -19.18 31.97 24.89
N LEU A 24 -18.20 32.86 24.64
CA LEU A 24 -17.53 33.00 23.34
C LEU A 24 -16.11 32.42 23.28
N ALA A 25 -15.65 31.74 24.34
CA ALA A 25 -14.38 31.00 24.32
C ALA A 25 -14.54 29.52 23.95
N ALA A 26 -15.64 29.13 23.28
CA ALA A 26 -15.70 27.88 22.55
C ALA A 26 -14.84 28.03 21.28
N LYS A 27 -13.51 27.99 21.48
CA LYS A 27 -12.56 27.73 20.40
C LYS A 27 -13.11 26.52 19.64
N PRO A 28 -13.33 26.59 18.31
CA PRO A 28 -13.67 25.38 17.59
C PRO A 28 -12.51 24.43 17.86
N VAL A 29 -12.80 23.34 18.58
CA VAL A 29 -12.01 22.14 18.48
C VAL A 29 -12.28 21.68 17.07
N ILE A 30 -11.52 22.24 16.13
CA ILE A 30 -11.30 21.63 14.83
C ILE A 30 -10.59 20.34 15.22
N SER A 31 -11.38 19.31 15.50
CA SER A 31 -10.90 17.95 15.58
C SER A 31 -10.41 17.69 14.17
N ALA A 32 -9.14 17.99 13.93
CA ALA A 32 -8.49 17.79 12.65
C ALA A 32 -8.71 16.32 12.33
N LYS A 33 -9.63 16.07 11.39
CA LYS A 33 -9.83 14.74 10.84
C LYS A 33 -8.44 14.27 10.41
N PRO A 34 -7.94 13.11 10.88
CA PRO A 34 -6.62 12.65 10.50
C PRO A 34 -6.50 12.71 8.99
N VAL A 35 -5.62 13.57 8.50
CA VAL A 35 -5.38 13.73 7.07
C VAL A 35 -4.70 12.45 6.63
N ALA A 36 -5.30 11.74 5.68
CA ALA A 36 -4.67 10.58 5.08
C ALA A 36 -3.31 11.02 4.53
N THR A 37 -2.24 10.35 4.96
CA THR A 37 -0.89 10.62 4.46
C THR A 37 -0.66 9.77 3.24
N GLU A 38 -0.16 10.37 2.16
CA GLU A 38 0.20 9.65 0.95
C GLU A 38 1.33 8.66 1.24
N PHE A 39 1.19 7.48 0.66
CA PHE A 39 2.18 6.42 0.70
C PHE A 39 2.74 6.24 -0.70
N ALA A 40 4.05 6.36 -0.85
CA ALA A 40 4.74 6.12 -2.11
C ALA A 40 6.13 5.52 -1.81
N ALA A 41 6.37 4.33 -2.35
CA ALA A 41 7.64 3.65 -2.23
C ALA A 41 7.99 2.94 -3.54
N THR A 42 9.29 2.78 -3.79
CA THR A 42 9.82 2.03 -4.93
C THR A 42 10.81 1.01 -4.42
N ALA A 43 10.76 -0.21 -4.96
CA ALA A 43 11.58 -1.31 -4.55
C ALA A 43 12.32 -1.95 -5.72
N THR A 44 13.51 -2.48 -5.44
CA THR A 44 14.26 -3.38 -6.33
C THR A 44 14.12 -4.80 -5.79
N ILE A 45 13.80 -5.74 -6.67
CA ILE A 45 13.74 -7.16 -6.36
C ILE A 45 15.14 -7.74 -6.59
N ASP A 46 15.66 -8.41 -5.56
CA ASP A 46 16.99 -9.03 -5.59
C ASP A 46 16.89 -10.55 -5.77
N ALA A 47 15.86 -11.17 -5.19
CA ALA A 47 15.70 -12.62 -5.22
C ALA A 47 14.24 -13.05 -5.24
N ILE A 48 13.98 -14.19 -5.88
CA ILE A 48 12.72 -14.93 -5.79
C ILE A 48 13.08 -16.36 -5.42
N THR A 49 12.67 -16.81 -4.23
CA THR A 49 13.01 -18.14 -3.73
C THR A 49 12.30 -19.23 -4.55
N PRO A 50 12.78 -20.49 -4.57
CA PRO A 50 12.07 -21.57 -5.26
C PRO A 50 10.67 -21.84 -4.68
N GLY A 51 10.53 -21.76 -3.35
CA GLY A 51 9.27 -21.97 -2.63
C GLY A 51 8.74 -23.42 -2.66
N ASP A 52 7.53 -23.59 -2.13
CA ASP A 52 6.71 -24.81 -2.27
C ASP A 52 5.75 -24.62 -3.44
N VAL A 53 6.10 -25.26 -4.56
CA VAL A 53 5.37 -25.22 -5.83
C VAL A 53 5.10 -26.64 -6.29
N SER A 54 3.84 -26.95 -6.61
CA SER A 54 3.44 -28.29 -7.04
C SER A 54 2.33 -28.22 -8.09
N PRO A 55 2.25 -29.17 -9.02
CA PRO A 55 1.21 -29.14 -10.04
C PRO A 55 -0.16 -29.31 -9.39
N LEU A 56 -1.15 -28.55 -9.83
CA LEU A 56 -2.53 -28.64 -9.36
C LEU A 56 -3.27 -29.72 -10.18
N GLY A 57 -2.93 -30.98 -9.91
CA GLY A 57 -3.45 -32.14 -10.66
C GLY A 57 -3.17 -32.02 -12.17
N ASN A 58 -4.13 -32.45 -13.00
CA ASN A 58 -4.03 -32.43 -14.46
C ASN A 58 -4.63 -31.15 -15.09
N THR A 59 -4.67 -30.04 -14.35
CA THR A 59 -5.37 -28.82 -14.81
C THR A 59 -4.51 -27.89 -15.67
N GLY A 60 -3.22 -28.19 -15.84
CA GLY A 60 -2.27 -27.28 -16.48
C GLY A 60 -1.93 -26.06 -15.61
N ASN A 61 -2.18 -26.12 -14.29
CA ASN A 61 -1.84 -25.07 -13.34
C ASN A 61 -0.84 -25.55 -12.29
N TRP A 62 -0.06 -24.63 -11.73
CA TRP A 62 0.73 -24.78 -10.52
C TRP A 62 0.00 -24.18 -9.33
N LEU A 63 0.11 -24.85 -8.19
CA LEU A 63 -0.21 -24.30 -6.88
C LEU A 63 1.09 -23.89 -6.19
N VAL A 64 1.19 -22.61 -5.86
CA VAL A 64 2.23 -22.06 -4.98
C VAL A 64 1.65 -21.96 -3.58
N ARG A 65 2.22 -22.69 -2.62
CA ARG A 65 1.78 -22.65 -1.21
C ARG A 65 2.54 -21.62 -0.39
N ASN A 66 3.83 -21.48 -0.67
CA ASN A 66 4.70 -20.52 -0.03
C ASN A 66 5.86 -20.18 -0.95
N ARG A 67 6.01 -18.92 -1.32
CA ARG A 67 7.16 -18.43 -2.09
C ARG A 67 7.46 -17.00 -1.68
N GLU A 68 8.73 -16.63 -1.76
CA GLU A 68 9.20 -15.33 -1.29
C GLU A 68 9.82 -14.52 -2.42
N ILE A 69 9.56 -13.22 -2.41
CA ILE A 69 10.25 -12.20 -3.20
C ILE A 69 10.95 -11.30 -2.20
N GLN A 70 12.25 -11.10 -2.36
CA GLN A 70 13.08 -10.33 -1.44
C GLN A 70 13.78 -9.20 -2.20
N GLY A 71 14.04 -8.10 -1.50
CA GLY A 71 14.79 -6.98 -2.05
C GLY A 71 14.86 -5.78 -1.13
N GLU A 72 15.16 -4.61 -1.69
CA GLU A 72 15.26 -3.34 -0.98
C GLU A 72 14.13 -2.38 -1.41
N ILE A 73 13.55 -1.67 -0.45
CA ILE A 73 12.52 -0.64 -0.70
C ILE A 73 12.98 0.72 -0.19
N ALA A 74 12.58 1.79 -0.89
CA ALA A 74 12.84 3.18 -0.50
C ALA A 74 11.60 4.07 -0.70
N GLY A 75 11.49 5.13 0.10
CA GLY A 75 10.38 6.10 0.07
C GLY A 75 9.67 6.22 1.41
N SER A 76 8.34 6.07 1.42
CA SER A 76 7.52 6.08 2.65
C SER A 76 7.92 5.00 3.65
N ILE A 77 8.52 3.91 3.17
CA ILE A 77 9.19 2.88 3.97
C ILE A 77 10.56 2.60 3.35
N ASN A 78 11.54 2.23 4.18
CA ASN A 78 12.92 2.05 3.74
C ASN A 78 13.56 0.79 4.33
N GLY A 79 14.41 0.14 3.55
CA GLY A 79 15.21 -1.03 3.93
C GLY A 79 14.77 -2.32 3.24
N ALA A 80 15.25 -3.45 3.75
CA ALA A 80 14.89 -4.74 3.19
C ALA A 80 13.38 -5.00 3.28
N PHE A 81 12.85 -5.68 2.27
CA PHE A 81 11.49 -6.19 2.26
C PHE A 81 11.43 -7.68 1.92
N THR A 82 10.33 -8.31 2.31
CA THR A 82 9.97 -9.67 1.91
C THR A 82 8.49 -9.72 1.59
N ILE A 83 8.16 -10.18 0.39
CA ILE A 83 6.80 -10.57 0.01
C ILE A 83 6.70 -12.07 0.11
N THR A 84 5.78 -12.57 0.94
CA THR A 84 5.46 -13.99 1.03
C THR A 84 4.09 -14.22 0.42
N TYR A 85 3.98 -15.11 -0.58
CA TYR A 85 2.74 -15.30 -1.31
C TYR A 85 2.38 -16.77 -1.58
N LYS A 86 1.09 -16.97 -1.81
CA LYS A 86 0.48 -18.20 -2.31
C LYS A 86 -0.46 -17.88 -3.47
N GLY A 87 -0.64 -18.80 -4.39
CA GLY A 87 -1.44 -18.53 -5.58
C GLY A 87 -1.58 -19.73 -6.51
N ILE A 88 -2.36 -19.53 -7.58
CA ILE A 88 -2.54 -20.50 -8.66
C ILE A 88 -2.11 -19.83 -9.95
N PHE A 89 -1.25 -20.52 -10.71
CA PHE A 89 -0.63 -20.00 -11.91
C PHE A 89 -0.71 -21.00 -13.05
N GLU A 90 -1.00 -20.55 -14.26
CA GLU A 90 -1.00 -21.40 -15.45
C GLU A 90 0.43 -21.85 -15.78
N LEU A 91 0.63 -23.14 -16.04
CA LEU A 91 1.94 -23.71 -16.38
C LEU A 91 2.52 -23.08 -17.65
N ALA A 92 1.69 -22.88 -18.69
CA ALA A 92 2.14 -22.42 -20.00
C ALA A 92 2.59 -20.95 -20.00
N THR A 93 1.91 -20.10 -19.25
CA THR A 93 2.10 -18.64 -19.30
C THR A 93 2.72 -18.06 -18.03
N GLN A 94 2.64 -18.79 -16.91
CA GLN A 94 2.91 -18.30 -15.55
C GLN A 94 2.00 -17.14 -15.09
N ALA A 95 0.90 -16.89 -15.83
CA ALA A 95 -0.13 -15.94 -15.41
C ALA A 95 -0.97 -16.54 -14.28
N GLY A 96 -1.44 -15.72 -13.34
CA GLY A 96 -2.16 -16.25 -12.19
C GLY A 96 -2.61 -15.20 -11.20
N THR A 97 -3.25 -15.67 -10.13
CA THR A 97 -3.66 -14.84 -9.00
C THR A 97 -2.92 -15.27 -7.75
N PHE A 98 -2.62 -14.30 -6.88
CA PHE A 98 -1.94 -14.57 -5.62
C PHE A 98 -2.45 -13.68 -4.48
N SER A 99 -2.19 -14.15 -3.27
CA SER A 99 -2.43 -13.42 -2.03
C SER A 99 -1.28 -13.69 -1.06
N GLY A 100 -1.03 -12.77 -0.15
CA GLY A 100 0.14 -12.87 0.70
C GLY A 100 0.31 -11.72 1.68
N SER A 101 1.54 -11.56 2.14
CA SER A 101 1.99 -10.42 2.91
C SER A 101 3.18 -9.74 2.25
N PHE A 102 3.31 -8.44 2.49
CA PHE A 102 4.51 -7.65 2.26
C PHE A 102 5.01 -7.18 3.63
N GLU A 103 6.28 -7.43 3.93
CA GLU A 103 6.92 -7.09 5.20
C GLU A 103 8.16 -6.23 4.97
N SER A 104 8.28 -5.12 5.68
CA SER A 104 9.49 -4.29 5.71
C SER A 104 9.57 -3.55 7.04
N GLY A 105 10.60 -3.84 7.85
CA GLY A 105 10.72 -3.31 9.21
C GLY A 105 9.48 -3.64 10.06
N ALA A 106 8.80 -2.60 10.55
CA ALA A 106 7.59 -2.73 11.35
C ALA A 106 6.30 -2.84 10.51
N TYR A 107 6.38 -2.69 9.18
CA TYR A 107 5.23 -2.68 8.30
C TYR A 107 4.92 -4.09 7.81
N ARG A 108 3.68 -4.53 8.04
CA ARG A 108 3.14 -5.80 7.54
C ARG A 108 1.83 -5.54 6.81
N MET A 109 1.90 -5.47 5.49
CA MET A 109 0.76 -5.26 4.61
C MET A 109 0.24 -6.63 4.13
N GLN A 110 -1.08 -6.77 4.02
CA GLN A 110 -1.71 -7.85 3.27
C GLN A 110 -1.74 -7.48 1.80
N ILE A 111 -1.48 -8.42 0.91
CA ILE A 111 -1.50 -8.18 -0.54
C ILE A 111 -2.40 -9.18 -1.26
N ALA A 112 -3.01 -8.72 -2.34
CA ALA A 112 -3.69 -9.56 -3.32
C ALA A 112 -3.38 -9.03 -4.72
N GLY A 113 -3.02 -9.91 -5.65
CA GLY A 113 -2.57 -9.48 -6.96
C GLY A 113 -2.66 -10.54 -8.04
N VAL A 114 -2.16 -10.18 -9.20
CA VAL A 114 -2.11 -11.00 -10.40
C VAL A 114 -0.74 -10.93 -11.04
N SER A 115 -0.32 -12.02 -11.68
CA SER A 115 0.79 -12.01 -12.64
C SER A 115 0.25 -12.05 -14.06
N ALA A 116 0.83 -11.24 -14.93
CA ALA A 116 0.59 -11.33 -16.37
C ALA A 116 1.35 -12.53 -16.97
N PRO A 117 0.97 -13.00 -18.17
CA PRO A 117 1.79 -13.93 -18.93
C PRO A 117 3.24 -13.45 -19.05
N LEU A 118 4.20 -14.37 -18.93
CA LEU A 118 5.61 -14.05 -19.15
C LEU A 118 5.81 -13.42 -20.53
N GLN A 119 6.56 -12.33 -20.53
CA GLN A 119 7.01 -11.69 -21.76
C GLN A 119 8.47 -12.03 -22.00
N ILE A 120 8.88 -12.08 -23.26
CA ILE A 120 10.28 -12.23 -23.64
C ILE A 120 10.77 -10.86 -24.12
N VAL A 121 11.78 -10.30 -23.44
CA VAL A 121 12.30 -8.96 -23.70
C VAL A 121 13.77 -9.02 -24.08
N TRP A 122 14.19 -8.15 -25.00
CA TRP A 122 15.60 -7.99 -25.36
C TRP A 122 16.31 -7.20 -24.26
N VAL A 123 17.45 -7.70 -23.80
CA VAL A 123 18.29 -7.02 -22.80
C VAL A 123 19.64 -6.71 -23.41
N GLU A 124 19.86 -5.42 -23.69
CA GLU A 124 21.02 -4.91 -24.42
C GLU A 124 22.35 -5.27 -23.72
N GLU A 125 22.40 -5.20 -22.39
CA GLU A 125 23.60 -5.51 -21.62
C GLU A 125 24.09 -6.95 -21.83
N PHE A 126 23.16 -7.89 -22.02
CA PHE A 126 23.47 -9.30 -22.23
C PHE A 126 23.38 -9.74 -23.69
N GLN A 127 22.96 -8.84 -24.59
CA GLN A 127 22.71 -9.14 -26.01
C GLN A 127 21.86 -10.41 -26.20
N THR A 128 20.80 -10.55 -25.39
CA THR A 128 19.96 -11.76 -25.39
C THR A 128 18.52 -11.45 -25.01
N TYR A 129 17.64 -12.42 -25.26
CA TYR A 129 16.24 -12.37 -24.86
C TYR A 129 16.05 -13.06 -23.51
N LEU A 130 15.47 -12.35 -22.55
CA LEU A 130 15.20 -12.86 -21.20
C LEU A 130 13.72 -12.78 -20.85
N PRO A 131 13.21 -13.70 -20.00
CA PRO A 131 11.86 -13.61 -19.48
C PRO A 131 11.69 -12.42 -18.55
N MET A 132 10.54 -11.76 -18.68
CA MET A 132 10.05 -10.71 -17.80
C MET A 132 8.73 -11.14 -17.17
N LEU A 133 8.71 -11.13 -15.84
CA LEU A 133 7.51 -11.29 -15.03
C LEU A 133 6.95 -9.90 -14.71
N GLN A 134 5.64 -9.72 -14.89
CA GLN A 134 4.94 -8.51 -14.47
C GLN A 134 3.85 -8.86 -13.44
N ILE A 135 3.79 -8.09 -12.37
CA ILE A 135 2.82 -8.25 -11.29
C ILE A 135 2.10 -6.94 -10.99
N SER A 136 0.85 -7.05 -10.54
CA SER A 136 0.08 -5.91 -10.06
C SER A 136 -0.93 -6.34 -9.02
N GLY A 137 -1.41 -5.41 -8.20
CA GLY A 137 -2.41 -5.73 -7.21
C GLY A 137 -2.65 -4.62 -6.20
N GLN A 138 -3.25 -5.02 -5.10
CA GLN A 138 -3.64 -4.16 -4.00
C GLN A 138 -2.97 -4.58 -2.71
N TRP A 139 -2.71 -3.61 -1.85
CA TRP A 139 -2.23 -3.83 -0.50
C TRP A 139 -3.17 -3.20 0.53
N LEU A 140 -3.21 -3.79 1.71
CA LEU A 140 -3.97 -3.34 2.86
C LEU A 140 -3.07 -3.36 4.09
N LEU A 141 -3.08 -2.29 4.87
CA LEU A 141 -2.40 -2.18 6.15
C LEU A 141 -3.43 -1.93 7.26
N PRO A 142 -4.04 -3.00 7.82
CA PRO A 142 -5.21 -2.87 8.69
C PRO A 142 -4.96 -2.00 9.93
N GLN A 143 -3.75 -2.08 10.50
CA GLN A 143 -3.39 -1.37 11.74
C GLN A 143 -3.39 0.16 11.56
N GLN A 144 -3.07 0.65 10.36
CA GLN A 144 -2.94 2.08 10.04
C GLN A 144 -4.05 2.53 9.07
N GLN A 145 -5.14 1.76 8.94
CA GLN A 145 -6.21 1.99 7.96
C GLN A 145 -5.66 2.30 6.55
N GLY A 146 -4.53 1.68 6.19
CA GLY A 146 -3.83 1.95 4.95
C GLY A 146 -4.31 1.05 3.83
N TYR A 147 -4.37 1.58 2.63
CA TYR A 147 -4.69 0.82 1.42
C TYR A 147 -4.05 1.45 0.20
N GLY A 148 -3.82 0.64 -0.82
CA GLY A 148 -3.29 1.12 -2.08
C GLY A 148 -3.05 0.02 -3.08
N GLU A 149 -2.17 0.32 -4.02
CA GLU A 149 -1.85 -0.52 -5.16
C GLU A 149 -0.35 -0.75 -5.25
N PHE A 150 0.02 -1.84 -5.91
CA PHE A 150 1.39 -2.08 -6.32
C PHE A 150 1.42 -2.52 -7.79
N ASN A 151 2.50 -2.17 -8.47
CA ASN A 151 2.79 -2.62 -9.82
C ASN A 151 4.30 -2.81 -9.96
N GLY A 152 4.72 -3.91 -10.57
CA GLY A 152 6.14 -4.19 -10.72
C GLY A 152 6.44 -5.20 -11.80
N TRP A 153 7.72 -5.30 -12.10
CA TRP A 153 8.26 -6.25 -13.05
C TRP A 153 9.65 -6.71 -12.62
N ALA A 154 10.04 -7.89 -13.10
CA ALA A 154 11.37 -8.44 -12.92
C ALA A 154 11.79 -9.19 -14.18
N ILE A 155 12.98 -8.87 -14.69
CA ILE A 155 13.67 -9.61 -15.75
C ILE A 155 14.68 -10.54 -15.07
N PHE A 156 14.72 -11.80 -15.49
CA PHE A 156 15.53 -12.80 -14.81
C PHE A 156 16.17 -13.80 -15.76
N ILE A 157 17.25 -14.44 -15.28
CA ILE A 157 17.87 -15.59 -15.93
C ILE A 157 17.24 -16.85 -15.33
N PRO A 158 16.58 -17.70 -16.15
CA PRO A 158 16.03 -18.95 -15.66
C PRO A 158 17.14 -20.00 -15.43
N VAL A 159 17.03 -20.77 -14.34
CA VAL A 159 17.89 -21.92 -14.03
C VAL A 159 17.00 -23.07 -13.60
N ASP A 160 17.12 -24.22 -14.26
CA ASP A 160 16.32 -25.43 -13.97
C ASP A 160 14.80 -25.21 -13.92
N GLY A 161 14.28 -24.30 -14.75
CA GLY A 161 12.85 -23.96 -14.77
C GLY A 161 12.40 -23.03 -13.63
N HIS A 162 13.33 -22.50 -12.84
CA HIS A 162 13.10 -21.53 -11.78
C HIS A 162 13.78 -20.19 -12.08
N VAL A 163 13.48 -19.17 -11.28
CA VAL A 163 14.19 -17.89 -11.30
C VAL A 163 15.57 -18.11 -10.70
N GLY A 164 16.62 -17.98 -11.51
CA GLY A 164 18.01 -18.15 -11.06
C GLY A 164 18.62 -16.85 -10.53
N ALA A 165 18.56 -15.79 -11.34
CA ALA A 165 19.06 -14.46 -10.97
C ALA A 165 18.17 -13.36 -11.52
N ILE A 166 17.93 -12.30 -10.72
CA ILE A 166 17.26 -11.09 -11.19
C ILE A 166 18.31 -10.18 -11.82
N VAL A 167 18.09 -9.74 -13.05
CA VAL A 167 19.02 -8.85 -13.77
C VAL A 167 18.56 -7.40 -13.78
N ALA A 168 17.24 -7.18 -13.72
CA ALA A 168 16.63 -5.87 -13.58
C ALA A 168 15.23 -6.03 -12.99
N SER A 169 14.79 -5.07 -12.19
CA SER A 169 13.47 -5.10 -11.59
C SER A 169 13.01 -3.70 -11.15
N SER A 170 11.71 -3.56 -10.97
CA SER A 170 11.11 -2.38 -10.36
C SER A 170 9.77 -2.76 -9.74
N LEU A 171 9.49 -2.28 -8.53
CA LEU A 171 8.21 -2.44 -7.86
C LEU A 171 7.78 -1.10 -7.27
N GLY A 172 6.71 -0.51 -7.80
CA GLY A 172 6.06 0.66 -7.22
C GLY A 172 4.97 0.24 -6.24
N VAL A 173 4.92 0.88 -5.08
CA VAL A 173 3.87 0.71 -4.07
C VAL A 173 3.34 2.08 -3.71
N THR A 174 2.06 2.32 -4.00
CA THR A 174 1.41 3.63 -3.79
C THR A 174 0.11 3.47 -3.05
N GLY A 175 -0.32 4.49 -2.30
CA GLY A 175 -1.62 4.50 -1.65
C GLY A 175 -1.74 5.59 -0.60
N VAL A 176 -2.53 5.31 0.43
CA VAL A 176 -2.73 6.22 1.56
C VAL A 176 -2.80 5.44 2.86
N TRP A 177 -2.38 6.07 3.96
CA TRP A 177 -2.56 5.52 5.30
C TRP A 177 -2.92 6.60 6.32
N LYS A 178 -3.37 6.18 7.50
CA LYS A 178 -3.58 7.05 8.65
C LYS A 178 -2.66 6.58 9.77
N PRO A 179 -1.64 7.37 10.13
CA PRO A 179 -0.75 7.03 11.23
C PRO A 179 -1.49 6.98 12.57
#